data_AF-A0A8S3IQL5-F1
#
_entry.id   AF-A0A8S3IQL5-F1
#
_cell.length_a   1.000
_cell.length_b   1.000
_cell.length_c   1.000
_cell.angle_alpha   90.00
_cell.angle_beta   90.00
_cell.angle_gamma   90.00
#
_symmetry.space_group_name_H-M   'P 1'
#
loop_
_entity.id
_entity.type
_entity.pdbx_description
1 polymer ?
#
loop_
_entity_poly.entity_id
_entity_poly.type
_entity_poly.pdbx_seq_one_letter_code
_entity_poly.pdbx_strand_id
1 'polypeptide(L)'
;IVIIEVDKLTRDAQHALRRTMEKYVSSCRIILCCNSTSRVIPAIRSRCLAIRLAAPTIDEINGVLQKVTNFEGIQLPIDLANRISEKSQRNLRRALLMLQTCATQKLPLTKDQQITEPDWEVYLRDTARMVGEEQTPQRILQARERLYELVAHCIPAEIIFKGLLEKLLTNCDNVLKVKITHIAAEYEHRLRQGSKEVFHFEAFIA
;
A
#
# COMPACT_ATOMS: atom_id res chain seq x y z
N ILE A 1 -25.45 -4.06 -8.39
CA ILE A 1 -24.19 -4.83 -8.47
C ILE A 1 -23.04 -3.95 -8.00
N VAL A 2 -22.18 -4.44 -7.11
CA VAL A 2 -20.98 -3.71 -6.67
C VAL A 2 -19.77 -4.46 -7.22
N ILE A 3 -18.87 -3.75 -7.90
CA ILE A 3 -17.65 -4.33 -8.45
C ILE A 3 -16.49 -3.59 -7.81
N ILE A 4 -15.59 -4.35 -7.18
CA ILE A 4 -14.45 -3.83 -6.43
C ILE A 4 -13.19 -4.07 -7.27
N GLU A 5 -12.21 -3.18 -7.17
CA GLU A 5 -10.93 -3.24 -7.91
C GLU A 5 -11.09 -3.25 -9.44
N VAL A 6 -11.99 -2.42 -9.95
CA VAL A 6 -12.27 -2.28 -11.39
C VAL A 6 -11.02 -1.87 -12.19
N ASP A 7 -10.06 -1.22 -11.54
CA ASP A 7 -8.76 -0.83 -12.08
C ASP A 7 -7.81 -2.00 -12.37
N LYS A 8 -8.09 -3.20 -11.85
CA LYS A 8 -7.37 -4.43 -12.19
C LYS A 8 -8.00 -5.20 -13.37
N LEU A 9 -9.19 -4.80 -13.84
CA LEU A 9 -9.82 -5.45 -14.99
C LEU A 9 -9.07 -5.12 -16.28
N THR A 10 -8.94 -6.14 -17.14
CA THR A 10 -8.40 -5.98 -18.50
C THR A 10 -9.27 -5.03 -19.32
N ARG A 11 -8.68 -4.39 -20.33
CA ARG A 11 -9.41 -3.45 -21.19
C ARG A 11 -10.62 -4.11 -21.87
N ASP A 12 -10.47 -5.37 -22.29
CA ASP A 12 -11.56 -6.13 -22.91
C ASP A 12 -12.69 -6.42 -21.92
N ALA A 13 -12.36 -6.78 -20.68
CA ALA A 13 -13.35 -6.96 -19.63
C ALA A 13 -14.08 -5.65 -19.31
N GLN A 14 -13.37 -4.51 -19.30
CA GLN A 14 -13.99 -3.20 -19.14
C GLN A 14 -14.91 -2.85 -20.33
N HIS A 15 -14.53 -3.19 -21.57
CA HIS A 15 -15.40 -3.03 -22.74
C HIS A 15 -16.65 -3.91 -22.68
N ALA A 16 -16.53 -5.15 -22.21
CA ALA A 16 -17.67 -6.03 -21.98
C ALA A 16 -18.59 -5.48 -20.89
N LEU A 17 -18.01 -5.01 -19.78
CA LEU A 17 -18.73 -4.39 -18.67
C LEU A 17 -19.53 -3.17 -19.13
N ARG A 18 -18.96 -2.33 -19.99
CA ARG A 18 -19.67 -1.21 -20.62
C ARG A 18 -20.93 -1.67 -21.36
N ARG A 19 -20.84 -2.72 -22.19
CA ARG A 19 -22.01 -3.25 -22.94
C ARG A 19 -23.10 -3.74 -21.97
N THR A 20 -22.70 -4.40 -20.89
CA THR A 20 -23.63 -4.88 -19.86
C THR A 20 -24.29 -3.73 -19.11
N MET A 21 -23.53 -2.69 -18.77
CA MET A 21 -24.07 -1.47 -18.15
C MET A 21 -25.12 -0.80 -19.03
N GLU A 22 -24.86 -0.70 -20.33
CA GLU A 22 -25.81 -0.10 -21.29
C GLU A 22 -27.06 -0.97 -21.48
N LYS A 23 -26.91 -2.30 -21.56
CA LYS A 23 -28.02 -3.23 -21.77
C LYS A 23 -28.99 -3.30 -20.58
N TYR A 24 -28.49 -3.22 -19.35
CA TYR A 24 -29.28 -3.43 -18.13
C TYR A 24 -29.46 -2.17 -17.28
N VAL A 25 -29.36 -0.97 -17.87
CA VAL A 25 -29.46 0.30 -17.12
C VAL A 25 -30.81 0.50 -16.43
N SER A 26 -31.89 -0.05 -16.99
CA SER A 26 -33.25 0.06 -16.43
C SER A 26 -33.49 -0.90 -15.25
N SER A 27 -32.83 -2.06 -15.25
CA SER A 27 -33.05 -3.11 -14.25
C SER A 27 -31.98 -3.17 -13.17
N CYS A 28 -30.78 -2.65 -13.42
CA CYS A 28 -29.66 -2.75 -12.49
C CYS A 28 -28.85 -1.46 -12.36
N ARG A 29 -28.53 -1.09 -11.11
CA ARG A 29 -27.54 -0.05 -10.80
C ARG A 29 -26.20 -0.70 -10.44
N ILE A 30 -25.12 -0.18 -11.01
CA ILE A 30 -23.76 -0.68 -10.85
C ILE A 30 -22.93 0.35 -10.09
N ILE A 31 -22.27 -0.08 -9.02
CA ILE A 31 -21.32 0.72 -8.24
C ILE A 31 -19.93 0.16 -8.52
N LEU A 32 -19.02 1.03 -8.97
CA LEU A 32 -17.66 0.69 -9.35
C LEU A 32 -16.70 1.29 -8.34
N CYS A 33 -15.99 0.45 -7.59
CA CYS A 33 -14.93 0.87 -6.67
C CYS A 33 -13.57 0.67 -7.33
N CYS A 34 -12.78 1.74 -7.42
CA CYS A 34 -11.42 1.71 -7.95
C CYS A 34 -10.53 2.66 -7.15
N ASN A 35 -9.23 2.32 -7.04
CA ASN A 35 -8.26 3.17 -6.36
C ASN A 35 -7.62 4.17 -7.32
N SER A 36 -7.47 3.79 -8.59
CA SER A 36 -6.90 4.65 -9.63
C SER A 36 -7.84 4.78 -10.82
N THR A 37 -8.40 5.98 -11.02
CA THR A 37 -9.30 6.26 -12.14
C THR A 37 -8.60 6.23 -13.49
N SER A 38 -7.27 6.40 -13.54
CA SER A 38 -6.48 6.40 -14.79
C SER A 38 -6.50 5.05 -15.51
N ARG A 39 -6.64 3.95 -14.77
CA ARG A 39 -6.73 2.59 -15.33
C ARG A 39 -8.13 2.24 -15.86
N VAL A 40 -9.14 3.08 -15.59
CA VAL A 40 -10.52 2.89 -16.06
C VAL A 40 -10.73 3.58 -17.40
N ILE A 41 -11.29 2.86 -18.38
CA ILE A 41 -11.55 3.39 -19.72
C ILE A 41 -12.47 4.62 -19.68
N PRO A 42 -12.23 5.65 -20.52
CA PRO A 42 -13.06 6.87 -20.54
C PRO A 42 -14.55 6.59 -20.76
N ALA A 43 -14.88 5.54 -21.52
CA ALA A 43 -16.27 5.18 -21.82
C ALA A 43 -17.09 4.76 -20.58
N ILE A 44 -16.46 4.15 -19.57
CA ILE A 44 -17.13 3.86 -18.30
C ILE A 44 -17.24 5.15 -17.48
N ARG A 45 -16.14 5.92 -17.41
CA ARG A 45 -16.08 7.15 -16.62
C ARG A 45 -17.15 8.16 -17.03
N SER A 46 -17.45 8.29 -18.32
CA SER A 46 -18.47 9.21 -18.82
C SER A 46 -19.92 8.80 -18.47
N ARG A 47 -20.14 7.55 -18.04
CA ARG A 47 -21.47 6.99 -17.73
C ARG A 47 -21.72 6.85 -16.23
N CYS A 48 -20.69 7.09 -15.41
CA CYS A 48 -20.76 6.96 -13.96
C CYS A 48 -20.63 8.34 -13.30
N LEU A 49 -21.30 8.52 -12.17
CA LEU A 49 -21.02 9.63 -11.27
C LEU A 49 -19.67 9.37 -10.58
N ALA A 50 -18.69 10.23 -10.82
CA ALA A 50 -17.38 10.12 -10.21
C ALA A 50 -17.40 10.71 -8.79
N ILE A 51 -17.35 9.84 -7.79
CA ILE A 51 -17.22 10.23 -6.38
C ILE A 51 -15.77 10.01 -5.96
N ARG A 52 -15.06 11.09 -5.61
CA ARG A 52 -13.69 11.02 -5.11
C ARG A 52 -13.70 10.95 -3.59
N LEU A 53 -13.20 9.86 -3.04
CA LEU A 53 -12.96 9.71 -1.60
C LEU A 53 -11.50 10.07 -1.32
N ALA A 54 -11.29 11.18 -0.62
CA ALA A 54 -9.96 11.57 -0.16
C ALA A 54 -9.55 10.72 1.04
N ALA A 55 -8.25 10.49 1.19
CA ALA A 55 -7.72 9.88 2.41
C ALA A 55 -7.97 10.84 3.60
N PRO A 56 -8.40 10.32 4.76
CA PRO A 56 -8.73 11.15 5.91
C PRO A 56 -7.49 11.89 6.43
N THR A 57 -7.75 13.03 7.07
CA THR A 57 -6.69 13.80 7.75
C THR A 57 -6.25 13.09 9.05
N ILE A 58 -5.08 13.46 9.56
CA ILE A 58 -4.56 12.89 10.83
C ILE A 58 -5.55 13.18 11.97
N ASP A 59 -6.13 14.37 12.00
CA ASP A 59 -7.12 14.78 13.00
C ASP A 59 -8.42 13.99 12.89
N GLU A 60 -8.91 13.72 11.67
CA GLU A 60 -10.07 12.86 11.44
C GLU A 60 -9.82 11.42 11.91
N ILE A 61 -8.63 10.87 11.63
CA ILE A 61 -8.24 9.53 12.10
C ILE A 61 -8.22 9.51 13.62
N ASN A 62 -7.59 10.49 14.26
CA ASN A 62 -7.58 10.62 15.72
C ASN A 62 -9.00 10.68 16.30
N GLY A 63 -9.89 11.46 15.69
CA GLY A 63 -11.29 11.54 16.10
C GLY A 63 -12.02 10.20 16.00
N VAL A 64 -11.73 9.39 14.98
CA VAL A 64 -12.27 8.03 14.86
C VAL A 64 -11.68 7.10 15.90
N LEU A 65 -10.35 7.15 16.12
CA LEU A 65 -9.68 6.32 17.12
C LEU A 65 -10.25 6.58 18.53
N GLN A 66 -10.40 7.85 18.91
CA GLN A 66 -11.00 8.22 20.20
C GLN A 66 -12.45 7.74 20.32
N LYS A 67 -13.26 7.85 19.25
CA LYS A 67 -14.63 7.33 19.26
C LYS A 67 -14.64 5.82 19.52
N VAL A 68 -13.82 5.05 18.82
CA VAL A 68 -13.74 3.59 18.97
C VAL A 68 -13.31 3.22 20.39
N THR A 69 -12.26 3.85 20.92
CA THR A 69 -11.80 3.54 22.28
C THR A 69 -12.79 3.94 23.37
N ASN A 70 -13.53 5.03 23.18
CA ASN A 70 -14.61 5.43 24.09
C ASN A 70 -15.75 4.42 24.09
N PHE A 71 -16.12 3.84 22.93
CA PHE A 71 -17.11 2.76 22.86
C PHE A 71 -16.64 1.47 23.53
N GLU A 72 -15.34 1.17 23.45
CA GLU A 72 -14.74 -0.01 24.09
C GLU A 72 -14.38 0.21 25.56
N GLY A 73 -14.53 1.43 26.10
CA GLY A 73 -14.16 1.76 27.48
C GLY A 73 -12.65 1.79 27.74
N ILE A 74 -11.84 1.92 26.69
CA ILE A 74 -10.37 1.95 26.77
C ILE A 74 -9.91 3.41 26.77
N GLN A 75 -9.03 3.78 27.70
CA GLN A 75 -8.40 5.09 27.70
C GLN A 75 -7.25 5.13 26.69
N LEU A 76 -7.40 5.95 25.65
CA LEU A 76 -6.37 6.18 24.64
C LEU A 76 -5.63 7.50 24.89
N PRO A 77 -4.32 7.47 25.21
CA PRO A 77 -3.53 8.69 25.29
C PRO A 77 -3.45 9.40 23.93
N ILE A 78 -3.60 10.73 23.94
CA ILE A 78 -3.56 11.56 22.72
C ILE A 78 -2.21 11.40 21.99
N ASP A 79 -1.11 11.32 22.74
CA ASP A 79 0.24 11.10 22.20
C ASP A 79 0.33 9.79 21.40
N LEU A 80 -0.31 8.71 21.89
CA LEU A 80 -0.32 7.42 21.22
C LEU A 80 -1.23 7.47 19.97
N ALA A 81 -2.39 8.12 20.06
CA ALA A 81 -3.29 8.31 18.93
C ALA A 81 -2.59 9.04 17.77
N ASN A 82 -1.89 10.14 18.06
CA ASN A 82 -1.12 10.88 17.07
C ASN A 82 -0.05 10.02 16.39
N ARG A 83 0.73 9.26 17.18
CA ARG A 83 1.76 8.35 16.66
C ARG A 83 1.17 7.25 15.77
N ILE A 84 0.01 6.69 16.14
CA ILE A 84 -0.69 5.68 15.32
C ILE A 84 -1.16 6.33 14.01
N SER A 85 -1.77 7.51 14.08
CA SER A 85 -2.27 8.23 12.91
C SER A 85 -1.15 8.60 11.94
N GLU A 86 0.01 9.05 12.43
CA GLU A 86 1.20 9.29 11.61
C GLU A 86 1.74 8.01 10.97
N LYS A 87 1.93 6.94 11.76
CA LYS A 87 2.42 5.65 11.25
C LYS A 87 1.45 4.98 10.27
N SER A 88 0.16 5.27 10.37
CA SER A 88 -0.85 4.69 9.48
C SER A 88 -0.78 5.21 8.03
N GLN A 89 0.00 6.26 7.75
CA GLN A 89 0.12 6.89 6.43
C GLN A 89 -1.25 7.27 5.83
N ARG A 90 -2.14 7.84 6.64
CA ARG A 90 -3.52 8.20 6.28
C ARG A 90 -4.42 7.02 5.85
N ASN A 91 -4.08 5.80 6.29
CA ASN A 91 -4.91 4.62 6.09
C ASN A 91 -5.66 4.28 7.39
N LEU A 92 -6.96 4.59 7.42
CA LEU A 92 -7.80 4.35 8.60
C LEU A 92 -7.87 2.88 9.00
N ARG A 93 -7.91 1.95 8.04
CA ARG A 93 -7.90 0.50 8.32
C ARG A 93 -6.60 0.11 9.04
N ARG A 94 -5.46 0.62 8.55
CA ARG A 94 -4.15 0.38 9.17
C ARG A 94 -4.09 0.97 10.58
N ALA A 95 -4.59 2.19 10.78
CA ALA A 95 -4.65 2.84 12.09
C ALA A 95 -5.47 2.02 13.11
N LEU A 96 -6.64 1.54 12.72
CA LEU A 96 -7.50 0.72 13.59
C LEU A 96 -6.86 -0.62 13.93
N LEU A 97 -6.26 -1.30 12.94
CA LEU A 97 -5.55 -2.56 13.19
C LEU A 97 -4.36 -2.36 14.12
N MET A 98 -3.58 -1.29 13.92
CA MET A 98 -2.47 -0.93 14.81
C MET A 98 -2.95 -0.68 16.25
N LEU A 99 -4.05 0.06 16.41
CA LEU A 99 -4.66 0.29 17.72
C LEU A 99 -5.08 -1.02 18.38
N GLN A 100 -5.74 -1.91 17.63
CA GLN A 100 -6.17 -3.22 18.13
C GLN A 100 -4.97 -4.09 18.54
N THR A 101 -3.88 -4.10 17.76
CA THR A 101 -2.66 -4.83 18.12
C THR A 101 -2.04 -4.28 19.40
N CYS A 102 -1.96 -2.96 19.56
CA CYS A 102 -1.47 -2.33 20.79
C CYS A 102 -2.32 -2.71 22.01
N ALA A 103 -3.65 -2.67 21.87
CA ALA A 103 -4.57 -3.04 22.94
C ALA A 103 -4.45 -4.53 23.32
N THR A 104 -4.23 -5.41 22.34
CA THR A 104 -4.07 -6.85 22.58
C THR A 104 -2.78 -7.18 23.32
N GLN A 105 -1.70 -6.43 23.08
CA GLN A 105 -0.40 -6.66 23.72
C GLN A 105 -0.34 -6.20 25.16
N LYS A 106 -0.92 -5.03 25.45
CA LYS A 106 -0.85 -4.43 26.78
C LYS A 106 -2.03 -3.51 27.04
N LEU A 107 -2.74 -3.81 28.12
CA LEU A 107 -3.69 -2.90 28.76
C LEU A 107 -3.20 -2.59 30.19
N PRO A 108 -3.25 -1.32 30.65
CA PRO A 108 -3.70 -0.10 29.96
C PRO A 108 -2.70 0.41 28.91
N LEU A 109 -3.20 1.15 27.92
CA LEU A 109 -2.38 1.77 26.86
C LEU A 109 -1.49 2.86 27.45
N THR A 110 -0.19 2.78 27.18
CA THR A 110 0.81 3.77 27.62
C THR A 110 1.26 4.66 26.47
N LYS A 111 1.63 5.92 26.77
CA LYS A 111 2.08 6.91 25.78
C LYS A 111 3.26 6.41 24.92
N ASP A 112 4.21 5.74 25.54
CA ASP A 112 5.46 5.27 24.91
C ASP A 112 5.37 3.85 24.36
N GLN A 113 4.16 3.28 24.26
CA GLN A 113 4.00 1.93 23.73
C GLN A 113 4.57 1.83 22.32
N GLN A 114 5.29 0.73 22.06
CA GLN A 114 5.86 0.46 20.76
C GLN A 114 4.73 -0.03 19.83
N ILE A 115 4.51 0.69 18.74
CA ILE A 115 3.51 0.32 17.74
C ILE A 115 4.09 -0.80 16.89
N THR A 116 3.48 -1.98 16.96
CA THR A 116 3.84 -3.13 16.13
C THR A 116 3.48 -2.86 14.68
N GLU A 117 4.45 -3.12 13.82
CA GLU A 117 4.32 -3.00 12.37
C GLU A 117 4.11 -4.40 11.78
N PRO A 118 3.46 -4.52 10.62
CA PRO A 118 3.32 -5.80 9.93
C PRO A 118 4.69 -6.44 9.65
N ASP A 119 4.77 -7.77 9.80
CA ASP A 119 6.02 -8.52 9.64
C ASP A 119 6.71 -8.25 8.29
N TRP A 120 5.93 -8.17 7.22
CA TRP A 120 6.45 -7.89 5.88
C TRP A 120 7.12 -6.52 5.75
N GLU A 121 6.66 -5.51 6.51
CA GLU A 121 7.21 -4.16 6.47
C GLU A 121 8.54 -4.10 7.23
N VAL A 122 8.65 -4.84 8.33
CA VAL A 122 9.91 -5.03 9.08
C VAL A 122 10.90 -5.78 8.19
N TYR A 123 10.47 -6.90 7.61
CA TYR A 123 11.29 -7.73 6.74
C TYR A 123 11.80 -6.97 5.51
N LEU A 124 10.96 -6.13 4.91
CA LEU A 124 11.32 -5.27 3.79
C LEU A 124 12.31 -4.16 4.19
N ARG A 125 12.13 -3.57 5.38
CA ARG A 125 13.07 -2.57 5.93
C ARG A 125 14.45 -3.17 6.15
N ASP A 126 14.51 -4.36 6.72
CA ASP A 126 15.77 -5.06 6.96
C ASP A 126 16.45 -5.41 5.62
N THR A 127 15.67 -5.80 4.61
CA THR A 127 16.16 -6.04 3.25
C THR A 127 16.75 -4.76 2.63
N ALA A 128 16.05 -3.63 2.75
CA ALA A 128 16.53 -2.33 2.25
C ALA A 128 17.82 -1.88 2.95
N ARG A 129 17.88 -2.06 4.26
CA ARG A 129 19.08 -1.76 5.07
C ARG A 129 20.26 -2.61 4.64
N MET A 130 20.03 -3.92 4.48
CA MET A 130 21.03 -4.87 4.01
C MET A 130 21.64 -4.49 2.65
N VAL A 131 20.81 -4.02 1.71
CA VAL A 131 21.26 -3.55 0.38
C VAL A 131 22.07 -2.25 0.49
N GLY A 132 21.74 -1.39 1.46
CA GLY A 132 22.46 -0.13 1.69
C GLY A 132 23.82 -0.29 2.38
N GLU A 133 23.99 -1.32 3.23
CA GLU A 133 25.22 -1.54 4.00
C GLU A 133 26.35 -2.15 3.15
N GLU A 134 26.05 -3.13 2.30
CA GLU A 134 27.07 -3.87 1.53
C GLU A 134 26.65 -4.05 0.06
N GLN A 135 27.55 -3.65 -0.84
CA GLN A 135 27.33 -3.67 -2.29
C GLN A 135 28.17 -4.79 -2.94
N THR A 136 27.91 -6.04 -2.55
CA THR A 136 28.61 -7.22 -3.08
C THR A 136 27.66 -8.15 -3.85
N PRO A 137 28.17 -8.95 -4.83
CA PRO A 137 27.33 -9.92 -5.55
C PRO A 137 26.64 -10.94 -4.64
N GLN A 138 27.30 -11.33 -3.54
CA GLN A 138 26.71 -12.23 -2.53
C GLN A 138 25.51 -11.59 -1.83
N ARG A 139 25.56 -10.29 -1.56
CA ARG A 139 24.45 -9.56 -0.94
C ARG A 139 23.25 -9.42 -1.86
N ILE A 140 23.47 -9.27 -3.16
CA ILE A 140 22.40 -9.27 -4.18
C ILE A 140 21.68 -10.62 -4.18
N LEU A 141 22.42 -11.73 -4.10
CA LEU A 141 21.83 -13.08 -4.04
C LEU A 141 20.97 -13.27 -2.79
N GLN A 142 21.46 -12.82 -1.63
CA GLN A 142 20.67 -12.82 -0.39
C GLN A 142 19.43 -11.92 -0.50
N ALA A 143 19.55 -10.73 -1.11
CA ALA A 143 18.42 -9.82 -1.28
C ALA A 143 17.34 -10.44 -2.19
N ARG A 144 17.77 -11.16 -3.23
CA ARG A 144 16.88 -11.93 -4.10
C ARG A 144 16.10 -13.01 -3.35
N GLU A 145 16.75 -13.79 -2.49
CA GLU A 145 16.06 -14.81 -1.67
C GLU A 145 15.00 -14.16 -0.78
N ARG A 146 15.34 -13.05 -0.11
CA ARG A 146 14.41 -12.30 0.74
C ARG A 146 13.21 -11.75 -0.04
N LEU A 147 13.44 -11.18 -1.22
CA LEU A 147 12.35 -10.70 -2.07
C LEU A 147 11.47 -11.84 -2.60
N TYR A 148 12.07 -13.00 -2.87
CA TYR A 148 11.33 -14.19 -3.26
C TYR A 148 10.40 -14.68 -2.15
N GLU A 149 10.86 -14.66 -0.89
CA GLU A 149 10.01 -14.97 0.27
C GLU A 149 8.80 -14.02 0.37
N LEU A 150 9.00 -12.72 0.16
CA LEU A 150 7.91 -11.74 0.16
C LEU A 150 6.87 -12.02 -0.94
N VAL A 151 7.32 -12.34 -2.15
CA VAL A 151 6.43 -12.72 -3.26
C VAL A 151 5.72 -14.05 -2.96
N ALA A 152 6.41 -15.02 -2.37
CA ALA A 152 5.84 -16.30 -1.97
C ALA A 152 4.74 -16.15 -0.91
N HIS A 153 4.83 -15.12 -0.06
CA HIS A 153 3.78 -14.75 0.90
C HIS A 153 2.62 -13.94 0.29
N CYS A 154 2.47 -13.93 -1.04
CA CYS A 154 1.39 -13.27 -1.77
C CYS A 154 1.31 -11.75 -1.54
N ILE A 155 2.46 -11.12 -1.26
CA ILE A 155 2.53 -9.66 -1.16
C ILE A 155 2.67 -9.11 -2.59
N PRO A 156 1.77 -8.20 -3.02
CA PRO A 156 1.85 -7.63 -4.35
C PRO A 156 3.20 -6.97 -4.62
N ALA A 157 3.82 -7.27 -5.75
CA ALA A 157 5.12 -6.72 -6.11
C ALA A 157 5.15 -5.19 -6.15
N GLU A 158 4.05 -4.53 -6.54
CA GLU A 158 3.94 -3.06 -6.50
C GLU A 158 4.16 -2.50 -5.08
N ILE A 159 3.69 -3.23 -4.04
CA ILE A 159 3.85 -2.83 -2.63
C ILE A 159 5.30 -3.05 -2.18
N ILE A 160 5.88 -4.21 -2.53
CA ILE A 160 7.28 -4.53 -2.23
C ILE A 160 8.20 -3.47 -2.85
N PHE A 161 7.98 -3.16 -4.13
CA PHE A 161 8.80 -2.21 -4.88
C PHE A 161 8.72 -0.80 -4.31
N LYS A 162 7.50 -0.31 -4.04
CA LYS A 162 7.28 1.01 -3.46
C LYS A 162 7.88 1.10 -2.05
N GLY A 163 7.67 0.10 -1.21
CA GLY A 163 8.22 0.07 0.14
C GLY A 163 9.75 -0.01 0.15
N LEU A 164 10.36 -0.79 -0.75
CA LEU A 164 11.80 -0.87 -0.92
C LEU A 164 12.39 0.50 -1.31
N LEU A 165 11.79 1.15 -2.32
CA LEU A 165 12.19 2.48 -2.76
C LEU A 165 12.10 3.51 -1.63
N GLU A 166 10.97 3.58 -0.93
CA GLU A 166 10.79 4.53 0.18
C GLU A 166 11.87 4.34 1.26
N LYS A 167 12.22 3.10 1.60
CA LYS A 167 13.26 2.82 2.60
C LYS A 167 14.66 3.14 2.11
N LEU A 168 14.99 2.81 0.84
CA LEU A 168 16.28 3.15 0.25
C LEU A 168 16.49 4.67 0.18
N LEU A 169 15.46 5.43 -0.22
CA LEU A 169 15.54 6.89 -0.32
C LEU A 169 15.79 7.59 1.02
N THR A 170 15.48 6.95 2.15
CA THR A 170 15.79 7.50 3.49
C THR A 170 17.30 7.60 3.74
N ASN A 171 18.09 6.73 3.12
CA ASN A 171 19.52 6.57 3.39
C ASN A 171 20.42 7.16 2.29
N CYS A 172 19.85 7.84 1.28
CA CYS A 172 20.59 8.34 0.11
C CYS A 172 20.66 9.87 0.06
N ASP A 173 21.71 10.40 -0.56
CA ASP A 173 21.82 11.83 -0.89
C ASP A 173 20.82 12.26 -1.96
N ASN A 174 20.44 13.54 -1.98
CA ASN A 174 19.44 14.08 -2.91
C ASN A 174 19.77 13.84 -4.39
N VAL A 175 21.05 13.89 -4.79
CA VAL A 175 21.48 13.60 -6.17
C VAL A 175 21.22 12.13 -6.51
N LEU A 176 21.49 11.23 -5.57
CA LEU A 176 21.28 9.80 -5.74
C LEU A 176 19.78 9.47 -5.71
N LYS A 177 18.99 10.16 -4.88
CA LYS A 177 17.52 10.01 -4.84
C LYS A 177 16.90 10.19 -6.21
N VAL A 178 17.26 11.25 -6.94
CA VAL A 178 16.72 11.50 -8.29
C VAL A 178 17.03 10.35 -9.24
N LYS A 179 18.27 9.86 -9.24
CA LYS A 179 18.69 8.74 -10.09
C LYS A 179 17.95 7.44 -9.73
N ILE A 180 17.91 7.10 -8.44
CA ILE A 180 17.21 5.90 -7.94
C ILE A 180 15.73 5.99 -8.29
N THR A 181 15.07 7.14 -8.12
CA THR A 181 13.65 7.28 -8.48
C THR A 181 13.38 7.08 -9.96
N HIS A 182 14.30 7.53 -10.83
CA HIS A 182 14.16 7.34 -12.27
C HIS A 182 14.29 5.87 -12.65
N ILE A 183 15.33 5.20 -12.13
CA ILE A 183 15.56 3.76 -12.33
C ILE A 183 14.39 2.95 -11.77
N ALA A 184 13.90 3.32 -10.60
CA ALA A 184 12.76 2.69 -9.95
C ALA A 184 11.50 2.79 -10.82
N ALA A 185 11.18 3.96 -11.36
CA ALA A 185 10.02 4.14 -12.23
C ALA A 185 10.10 3.28 -13.51
N GLU A 186 11.30 3.15 -14.09
CA GLU A 186 11.53 2.30 -15.26
C GLU A 186 11.31 0.81 -14.95
N TYR A 187 11.88 0.31 -13.85
CA TYR A 187 11.73 -1.09 -13.45
C TYR A 187 10.32 -1.42 -12.93
N GLU A 188 9.64 -0.50 -12.25
CA GLU A 188 8.23 -0.66 -11.89
C GLU A 188 7.35 -0.80 -13.16
N HIS A 189 7.63 0.01 -14.18
CA HIS A 189 6.92 -0.08 -15.46
C HIS A 189 7.16 -1.41 -16.16
N ARG A 190 8.41 -1.89 -16.20
CA ARG A 190 8.77 -3.21 -16.75
C ARG A 190 8.12 -4.34 -15.97
N LEU A 191 8.06 -4.24 -14.64
CA LEU A 191 7.43 -5.23 -13.77
C LEU A 191 5.96 -5.45 -14.13
N ARG A 192 5.23 -4.38 -14.46
CA ARG A 192 3.82 -4.49 -14.88
C ARG A 192 3.61 -5.16 -16.23
N GLN A 193 4.63 -5.17 -17.09
CA GLN A 193 4.58 -5.81 -18.41
C GLN A 193 5.12 -7.25 -18.38
N GLY A 194 6.03 -7.53 -17.45
CA GLY A 194 6.67 -8.82 -17.28
C GLY A 194 5.80 -9.83 -16.54
N SER A 195 6.14 -11.11 -16.70
CA SER A 195 5.48 -12.21 -15.99
C SER A 195 6.23 -12.67 -14.74
N LYS A 196 7.53 -12.35 -14.64
CA LYS A 196 8.40 -12.78 -13.54
C LYS A 196 8.91 -11.57 -12.76
N GLU A 197 8.25 -11.27 -11.65
CA GLU A 197 8.52 -10.10 -10.81
C GLU A 197 9.96 -10.09 -10.25
N VAL A 198 10.48 -11.27 -9.89
CA VAL A 198 11.82 -11.46 -9.28
C VAL A 198 12.95 -10.89 -10.14
N PHE A 199 12.87 -11.04 -11.47
CA PHE A 199 13.91 -10.53 -12.37
C PHE A 199 13.97 -9.00 -12.38
N HIS A 200 12.82 -8.34 -12.25
CA HIS A 200 12.74 -6.90 -12.20
C HIS A 200 13.22 -6.35 -10.86
N PHE A 201 13.00 -7.09 -9.76
CA PHE A 201 13.57 -6.74 -8.47
C PHE A 201 15.09 -6.88 -8.43
N GLU A 202 15.61 -8.00 -8.93
CA GLU A 202 17.05 -8.26 -8.99
C GLU A 202 17.76 -7.22 -9.85
N ALA A 203 17.19 -6.88 -11.02
CA ALA A 203 17.73 -5.85 -11.91
C ALA A 203 17.62 -4.43 -11.36
N PHE A 204 16.71 -4.16 -10.42
CA PHE A 204 16.61 -2.87 -9.73
C PHE A 204 17.65 -2.74 -8.60
N ILE A 205 17.98 -3.85 -7.93
CA ILE A 205 18.95 -3.87 -6.82
C ILE A 205 20.39 -3.92 -7.33
N ALA A 206 20.63 -4.59 -8.46
CA ALA A 206 21.94 -4.68 -9.11
C ALA A 206 22.35 -3.34 -9.75
#